data_AF-D7A2U1-F1
#
_entry.id   AF-D7A2U1-F1
#
_cell.length_a   1.000
_cell.length_b   1.000
_cell.length_c   1.000
_cell.angle_alpha   90.00
_cell.angle_beta   90.00
_cell.angle_gamma   90.00
#
_symmetry.space_group_name_H-M   'P 1'
#
loop_
_entity.id
_entity.type
_entity.pdbx_description
1 polymer ?
#
loop_
_entity_poly.entity_id
_entity_poly.type
_entity_poly.pdbx_seq_one_letter_code
_entity_poly.pdbx_strand_id
1 'polypeptide(L)'
;MAKATTTDSAYRVPPLTSVPAYAALAAKRAEMQDLQTASRRELRKLERELTETPMPALRAGVAALLGEATVEQSGVHERIADLKRTDRDATAALTVIDQRLREARSSASRVVCDEVRPEYARRVAALCRALEALAAERKAYDDLRGQLEAEDIAWSTLNPMSLGWLGNPVDGGHIGVFLKSAREAGYYGN
;
A
#
# COMPACT_ATOMS: atom_id res chain seq x y z
N MET A 1 -33.18 21.30 18.19
CA MET A 1 -31.98 21.78 18.91
C MET A 1 -30.78 20.98 18.43
N ALA A 2 -29.78 21.68 17.91
CA ALA A 2 -28.56 21.11 17.38
C ALA A 2 -27.62 20.64 18.49
N LYS A 3 -26.95 19.51 18.26
CA LYS A 3 -25.53 19.36 18.56
C LYS A 3 -24.92 18.32 17.63
N ALA A 4 -24.49 18.79 16.46
CA ALA A 4 -23.44 18.13 15.70
C ALA A 4 -22.24 18.04 16.64
N THR A 5 -21.89 16.82 17.03
CA THR A 5 -20.75 16.59 17.92
C THR A 5 -19.66 15.93 17.09
N THR A 6 -18.74 16.81 16.67
CA THR A 6 -17.34 16.54 16.37
C THR A 6 -17.08 15.60 15.20
N THR A 7 -16.63 16.18 14.09
CA THR A 7 -15.81 15.51 13.09
C THR A 7 -14.53 15.05 13.78
N ASP A 8 -14.58 13.88 14.41
CA ASP A 8 -13.41 13.15 14.87
C ASP A 8 -12.53 12.94 13.63
N SER A 9 -11.38 13.61 13.57
CA SER A 9 -10.47 13.47 12.45
C SER A 9 -10.06 12.00 12.39
N ALA A 10 -10.69 11.24 11.48
CA ALA A 10 -10.53 9.81 11.41
C ALA A 10 -9.04 9.44 11.36
N TYR A 11 -8.56 8.72 12.38
CA TYR A 11 -7.16 8.31 12.50
C TYR A 11 -6.58 7.84 11.16
N ARG A 12 -5.39 8.33 10.83
CA ARG A 12 -4.68 8.02 9.59
C ARG A 12 -3.42 7.23 9.91
N VAL A 13 -3.28 6.08 9.26
CA VAL A 13 -2.07 5.26 9.34
C VAL A 13 -0.91 6.01 8.66
N PRO A 14 0.24 6.14 9.34
CA PRO A 14 1.44 6.71 8.72
C PRO A 14 1.86 5.92 7.48
N PRO A 15 2.25 6.57 6.38
CA PRO A 15 2.79 5.87 5.22
C PRO A 15 4.17 5.29 5.56
N LEU A 16 4.66 4.28 4.83
CA LEU A 16 6.03 3.75 5.02
C LEU A 16 7.12 4.81 4.78
N THR A 17 6.82 5.85 4.00
CA THR A 17 7.70 7.00 3.79
C THR A 17 7.82 7.93 5.01
N SER A 18 7.08 7.67 6.08
CA SER A 18 7.36 8.28 7.39
C SER A 18 8.67 7.76 8.00
N VAL A 19 9.11 6.56 7.60
CA VAL A 19 10.38 5.96 8.07
C VAL A 19 11.53 6.50 7.21
N PRO A 20 12.51 7.22 7.79
CA PRO A 20 13.52 7.96 7.02
C PRO A 20 14.33 7.11 6.03
N ALA A 21 14.73 5.90 6.43
CA ALA A 21 15.51 5.00 5.57
C ALA A 21 14.70 4.53 4.34
N TYR A 22 13.41 4.25 4.51
CA TYR A 22 12.53 3.87 3.41
C TYR A 22 12.20 5.07 2.52
N ALA A 23 11.98 6.24 3.12
CA ALA A 23 11.74 7.49 2.42
C ALA A 23 12.90 7.86 1.50
N ALA A 24 14.14 7.72 1.96
CA ALA A 24 15.34 8.00 1.16
C ALA A 24 15.43 7.09 -0.08
N LEU A 25 15.12 5.80 0.05
CA LEU A 25 15.09 4.87 -1.08
C LEU A 25 13.95 5.21 -2.06
N ALA A 26 12.78 5.58 -1.55
CA ALA A 26 11.64 5.98 -2.36
C ALA A 26 11.93 7.28 -3.14
N ALA A 27 12.55 8.28 -2.49
CA ALA A 27 13.00 9.50 -3.13
C ALA A 27 14.03 9.21 -4.22
N LYS A 28 15.02 8.34 -3.93
CA LYS A 28 16.03 7.98 -4.91
C LYS A 28 15.45 7.23 -6.12
N ARG A 29 14.43 6.40 -5.90
CA ARG A 29 13.68 5.76 -6.98
C ARG A 29 13.02 6.79 -7.89
N ALA A 30 12.35 7.78 -7.32
CA ALA A 30 11.72 8.86 -8.09
C ALA A 30 12.74 9.64 -8.92
N GLU A 31 13.89 10.01 -8.34
CA GLU A 31 14.98 10.66 -9.07
C GLU A 31 15.46 9.84 -10.28
N MET A 32 15.63 8.51 -10.12
CA MET A 32 16.07 7.64 -11.22
C MET A 32 14.98 7.48 -12.30
N GLN A 33 13.70 7.49 -11.92
CA GLN A 33 12.58 7.47 -12.88
C GLN A 33 12.53 8.77 -13.69
N ASP A 34 12.76 9.91 -13.04
CA ASP A 34 12.81 11.22 -13.71
C ASP A 34 13.99 11.29 -14.68
N LEU A 35 15.17 10.81 -14.26
CA LEU A 35 16.35 10.72 -15.12
C LEU A 35 16.11 9.83 -16.35
N GLN A 36 15.52 8.65 -16.14
CA GLN A 36 15.19 7.72 -17.22
C GLN A 36 14.18 8.35 -18.20
N THR A 37 13.13 8.98 -17.68
CA THR A 37 12.10 9.65 -18.49
C THR A 37 12.68 10.82 -19.28
N ALA A 38 13.53 11.64 -18.66
CA ALA A 38 14.22 12.74 -19.33
C ALA A 38 15.13 12.24 -20.46
N SER A 39 15.95 11.21 -20.17
CA SER A 39 16.87 10.63 -21.14
C SER A 39 16.14 10.06 -22.37
N ARG A 40 15.06 9.31 -22.14
CA ARG A 40 14.21 8.76 -23.22
C ARG A 40 13.53 9.83 -24.05
N ARG A 41 13.06 10.91 -23.41
CA ARG A 41 12.43 12.04 -24.11
C ARG A 41 13.42 12.74 -25.03
N GLU A 42 14.63 12.99 -24.54
CA GLU A 42 15.69 13.63 -25.32
C GLU A 42 16.16 12.73 -26.47
N LEU A 43 16.34 11.44 -26.21
CA LEU A 43 16.71 10.45 -27.22
C LEU A 43 15.71 10.40 -28.37
N ARG A 44 14.40 10.34 -28.07
CA ARG A 44 13.34 10.40 -29.09
C ARG A 44 13.31 11.71 -29.87
N LYS A 45 13.75 12.81 -29.26
CA LYS A 45 13.85 14.11 -29.94
C LYS A 45 15.00 14.08 -30.95
N LEU A 46 16.19 13.68 -30.52
CA LEU A 46 17.38 13.61 -31.38
C LEU A 46 17.22 12.58 -32.51
N GLU A 47 16.61 11.42 -32.25
CA GLU A 47 16.34 10.41 -33.29
C GLU A 47 15.36 10.92 -34.36
N ARG A 48 14.38 11.74 -33.97
CA ARG A 48 13.48 12.41 -34.94
C ARG A 48 14.20 13.47 -35.75
N GLU A 49 14.96 14.35 -35.10
CA GLU A 49 15.75 15.38 -35.79
C GLU A 49 16.73 14.76 -36.81
N LEU A 50 17.35 13.64 -36.47
CA LEU A 50 18.25 12.93 -37.39
C LEU A 50 17.52 12.29 -38.59
N THR A 51 16.27 11.88 -38.41
CA THR A 51 15.44 11.33 -39.48
C THR A 51 14.88 12.43 -40.39
N GLU A 52 14.54 13.59 -39.82
CA GLU A 52 14.00 14.75 -40.54
C GLU A 52 15.08 15.57 -41.25
N THR A 53 16.34 15.46 -40.82
CA THR A 53 17.48 16.11 -41.49
C THR A 53 17.82 15.35 -42.78
N PRO A 54 17.69 15.98 -43.97
CA PRO A 54 18.01 15.30 -45.23
C PRO A 54 19.48 14.87 -45.24
N MET A 55 19.73 13.61 -45.62
CA MET A 55 21.10 13.11 -45.79
C MET A 55 21.80 13.96 -46.86
N PRO A 56 23.01 14.50 -46.59
CA PRO A 56 23.75 15.23 -47.60
C PRO A 56 24.01 14.32 -48.80
N ALA A 57 23.71 14.82 -50.00
CA ALA A 57 23.88 14.10 -51.26
C ALA A 57 25.35 13.69 -51.54
N LEU A 58 26.28 14.29 -50.80
CA LEU A 58 27.72 14.12 -50.93
C LEU A 58 28.32 13.65 -49.60
N ARG A 59 29.31 12.76 -49.69
CA ARG A 59 30.09 12.30 -48.54
C ARG A 59 30.83 13.50 -47.93
N ALA A 60 30.90 13.61 -46.60
CA ALA A 60 31.44 14.78 -45.89
C ALA A 60 32.81 15.28 -46.39
N GLY A 61 33.72 14.36 -46.76
CA GLY A 61 35.02 14.73 -47.34
C GLY A 61 34.94 15.37 -48.73
N VAL A 62 33.93 15.03 -49.54
CA VAL A 62 33.68 15.63 -50.86
C VAL A 62 32.97 16.97 -50.72
N ALA A 63 31.99 17.08 -49.81
CA ALA A 63 31.33 18.35 -49.50
C ALA A 63 32.32 19.40 -48.96
N ALA A 64 33.24 18.98 -48.07
CA ALA A 64 34.31 19.85 -47.56
C ALA A 64 35.29 20.29 -48.67
N LEU A 65 35.62 19.41 -49.63
CA LEU A 65 36.43 19.76 -50.79
C LEU A 65 35.72 20.72 -51.76
N LEU A 66 34.38 20.71 -51.78
CA LEU A 66 33.54 21.58 -52.60
C LEU A 66 33.16 22.89 -51.89
N GLY A 67 33.60 23.10 -50.64
CA GLY A 67 33.27 24.28 -49.85
C GLY A 67 31.83 24.33 -49.35
N GLU A 68 31.10 23.21 -49.40
CA GLU A 68 29.74 23.10 -48.88
C GLU A 68 29.75 22.86 -47.37
N ALA A 69 28.79 23.46 -46.66
CA ALA A 69 28.66 23.28 -45.22
C ALA A 69 28.31 21.82 -44.89
N THR A 70 29.24 21.11 -44.25
CA THR A 70 29.00 19.78 -43.70
C THR A 70 28.20 19.90 -42.41
N VAL A 71 27.04 19.25 -42.34
CA VAL A 71 26.32 19.09 -41.07
C VAL A 71 27.14 18.14 -40.19
N GLU A 72 27.73 18.65 -39.10
CA GLU A 72 28.44 17.82 -38.12
C GLU A 72 27.46 16.94 -37.34
N GLN A 73 27.17 15.75 -37.87
CA GLN A 73 26.31 14.75 -37.21
C GLN A 73 27.03 13.99 -36.08
N SER A 74 28.36 14.13 -35.95
CA SER A 74 29.18 13.41 -34.96
C SER A 74 28.76 13.71 -33.51
N GLY A 75 28.53 14.97 -33.16
CA GLY A 75 28.11 15.37 -31.82
C GLY A 75 26.71 14.87 -31.44
N VAL A 76 25.82 14.72 -32.43
CA VAL A 76 24.46 14.16 -32.22
C VAL A 76 24.54 12.67 -31.93
N HIS A 77 25.37 11.91 -32.66
CA HIS A 77 25.57 10.49 -32.40
C HIS A 77 26.21 10.22 -31.03
N GLU A 78 27.20 11.02 -30.63
CA GLU A 78 27.81 10.95 -29.30
C GLU A 78 26.77 11.22 -28.20
N ARG A 79 25.96 12.27 -28.37
CA ARG A 79 24.87 12.58 -27.43
C ARG A 79 23.85 11.46 -27.31
N ILE A 80 23.46 10.84 -28.43
CA ILE A 80 22.57 9.67 -28.44
C ILE A 80 23.21 8.49 -27.68
N ALA A 81 24.50 8.22 -27.89
CA ALA A 81 25.21 7.16 -27.18
C ALA A 81 25.24 7.40 -25.67
N ASP A 82 25.48 8.65 -25.24
CA ASP A 82 25.46 9.07 -23.84
C ASP A 82 24.09 8.92 -23.19
N LEU A 83 23.02 9.31 -23.89
CA LEU A 83 21.64 9.15 -23.41
C LEU A 83 21.26 7.66 -23.31
N LYS A 84 21.68 6.83 -24.26
CA LYS A 84 21.50 5.36 -24.21
C LYS A 84 22.27 4.73 -23.05
N ARG A 85 23.46 5.24 -22.72
CA ARG A 85 24.21 4.80 -21.54
C ARG A 85 23.48 5.20 -20.26
N THR A 86 23.08 6.47 -20.16
CA THR A 86 22.33 6.99 -19.00
C THR A 86 21.02 6.22 -18.76
N ASP A 87 20.25 5.90 -19.80
CA ASP A 87 19.02 5.11 -19.68
C ASP A 87 19.28 3.69 -19.14
N ARG A 88 20.35 3.04 -19.63
CA ARG A 88 20.76 1.71 -19.14
C ARG A 88 21.19 1.75 -17.68
N ASP A 89 22.01 2.74 -17.32
CA ASP A 89 22.49 2.90 -15.94
C ASP A 89 21.34 3.21 -14.98
N ALA A 90 20.40 4.09 -15.37
CA ALA A 90 19.19 4.37 -14.60
C ALA A 90 18.31 3.11 -14.44
N THR A 91 18.19 2.28 -15.47
CA THR A 91 17.44 1.01 -15.41
C THR A 91 18.09 0.01 -14.45
N ALA A 92 19.41 -0.13 -14.49
CA ALA A 92 20.16 -0.96 -13.55
C ALA A 92 20.02 -0.44 -12.11
N ALA A 93 20.14 0.87 -11.92
CA ALA A 93 19.97 1.52 -10.61
C ALA A 93 18.57 1.29 -10.03
N LEU A 94 17.52 1.43 -10.85
CA LEU A 94 16.14 1.16 -10.44
C LEU A 94 15.95 -0.28 -9.96
N THR A 95 16.58 -1.24 -10.63
CA THR A 95 16.51 -2.66 -10.24
C THR A 95 17.10 -2.89 -8.85
N VAL A 96 18.26 -2.27 -8.57
CA VAL A 96 18.91 -2.33 -7.25
C VAL A 96 18.07 -1.62 -6.18
N ILE A 97 17.51 -0.44 -6.50
CA ILE A 97 16.66 0.31 -5.57
C ILE A 97 15.38 -0.45 -5.23
N ASP A 98 14.74 -1.07 -6.23
CA ASP A 98 13.52 -1.88 -6.01
C ASP A 98 13.80 -3.08 -5.11
N GLN A 99 14.95 -3.75 -5.26
CA GLN A 99 15.37 -4.82 -4.36
C GLN A 99 15.58 -4.31 -2.93
N ARG A 100 16.30 -3.19 -2.77
CA ARG A 100 16.53 -2.57 -1.46
C ARG A 100 15.24 -2.10 -0.80
N LEU A 101 14.27 -1.59 -1.57
CA LEU A 101 12.95 -1.23 -1.06
C LEU A 101 12.17 -2.45 -0.54
N ARG A 102 12.29 -3.61 -1.19
CA ARG A 102 11.67 -4.86 -0.71
C ARG A 102 12.30 -5.30 0.61
N GLU A 103 13.62 -5.25 0.72
CA GLU A 103 14.35 -5.60 1.93
C GLU A 103 14.01 -4.64 3.09
N ALA A 104 13.99 -3.33 2.83
CA ALA A 104 13.67 -2.29 3.81
C ALA A 104 12.18 -2.26 4.20
N ARG A 105 11.29 -2.86 3.41
CA ARG A 105 9.84 -2.84 3.69
C ARG A 105 9.51 -3.50 5.02
N SER A 106 10.15 -4.62 5.36
CA SER A 106 9.86 -5.37 6.58
C SER A 106 10.24 -4.58 7.83
N SER A 107 11.40 -3.91 7.84
CA SER A 107 11.82 -3.07 8.95
C SER A 107 10.98 -1.80 9.06
N ALA A 108 10.69 -1.12 7.95
CA ALA A 108 9.82 0.05 7.94
C ALA A 108 8.39 -0.27 8.41
N SER A 109 7.85 -1.41 7.97
CA SER A 109 6.51 -1.88 8.41
C SER A 109 6.46 -2.11 9.92
N ARG A 110 7.53 -2.64 10.53
CA ARG A 110 7.56 -2.84 12.00
C ARG A 110 7.47 -1.52 12.74
N VAL A 111 8.24 -0.51 12.32
CA VAL A 111 8.20 0.83 12.93
C VAL A 111 6.79 1.42 12.86
N VAL A 112 6.16 1.37 11.69
CA VAL A 112 4.78 1.86 11.51
C VAL A 112 3.78 1.04 12.33
N CYS A 113 3.92 -0.29 12.37
CA CYS A 113 3.04 -1.16 13.17
C CYS A 113 3.15 -0.84 14.67
N ASP A 114 4.35 -0.57 15.17
CA ASP A 114 4.55 -0.21 16.58
C ASP A 114 3.95 1.16 16.90
N GLU A 115 4.03 2.12 15.97
CA GLU A 115 3.33 3.41 16.10
C GLU A 115 1.81 3.26 16.07
N VAL A 116 1.27 2.38 15.23
CA VAL A 116 -0.18 2.14 15.08
C VAL A 116 -0.74 1.27 16.21
N ARG A 117 0.12 0.52 16.92
CA ARG A 117 -0.28 -0.46 17.93
C ARG A 117 -1.23 0.10 19.00
N PRO A 118 -1.04 1.29 19.58
CA PRO A 118 -1.95 1.82 20.60
C PRO A 118 -3.37 2.07 20.07
N GLU A 119 -3.49 2.62 18.86
CA GLU A 119 -4.80 2.86 18.23
C GLU A 119 -5.47 1.54 17.83
N TYR A 120 -4.70 0.59 17.31
CA TYR A 120 -5.20 -0.76 17.02
C TYR A 120 -5.72 -1.43 18.30
N ALA A 121 -4.94 -1.39 19.38
CA ALA A 121 -5.32 -1.91 20.69
C ALA A 121 -6.62 -1.26 21.21
N ARG A 122 -6.74 0.07 21.11
CA ARG A 122 -7.96 0.81 21.50
C ARG A 122 -9.20 0.31 20.75
N ARG A 123 -9.08 0.08 19.44
CA ARG A 123 -10.18 -0.41 18.58
C ARG A 123 -10.53 -1.86 18.88
N VAL A 124 -9.53 -2.72 19.06
CA VAL A 124 -9.74 -4.12 19.45
C VAL A 124 -10.43 -4.19 20.82
N ALA A 125 -9.99 -3.41 21.80
CA ALA A 125 -10.62 -3.36 23.12
C ALA A 125 -12.08 -2.88 23.06
N ALA A 126 -12.39 -1.90 22.20
CA ALA A 126 -13.77 -1.47 21.99
C ALA A 126 -14.64 -2.59 21.38
N LEU A 127 -14.10 -3.34 20.42
CA LEU A 127 -14.77 -4.50 19.84
C LEU A 127 -15.00 -5.60 20.88
N CYS A 128 -13.99 -5.91 21.70
CA CYS A 128 -14.11 -6.91 22.77
C CYS A 128 -15.22 -6.54 23.77
N ARG A 129 -15.32 -5.28 24.20
CA ARG A 129 -16.41 -4.82 25.08
C ARG A 129 -17.79 -4.99 24.43
N ALA A 130 -17.91 -4.68 23.15
CA ALA A 130 -19.17 -4.87 22.43
C ALA A 130 -19.54 -6.37 22.32
N LEU A 131 -18.55 -7.24 22.13
CA LEU A 131 -18.76 -8.69 22.09
C LEU A 131 -19.13 -9.27 23.45
N GLU A 132 -18.59 -8.74 24.55
CA GLU A 132 -19.01 -9.13 25.90
C GLU A 132 -20.46 -8.74 26.18
N ALA A 133 -20.86 -7.52 25.78
CA ALA A 133 -22.27 -7.11 25.86
C ALA A 133 -23.17 -8.04 25.03
N LEU A 134 -22.77 -8.38 23.80
CA LEU A 134 -23.50 -9.33 22.96
C LEU A 134 -23.58 -10.73 23.59
N ALA A 135 -22.52 -11.20 24.25
CA ALA A 135 -22.54 -12.49 24.93
C ALA A 135 -23.52 -12.51 26.10
N ALA A 136 -23.65 -11.40 26.84
CA ALA A 136 -24.64 -11.27 27.90
C ALA A 136 -26.08 -11.30 27.35
N GLU A 137 -26.37 -10.55 26.29
CA GLU A 137 -27.69 -10.55 25.65
C GLU A 137 -28.04 -11.90 25.04
N ARG A 138 -27.05 -12.58 24.43
CA ARG A 138 -27.23 -13.94 23.93
C ARG A 138 -27.61 -14.89 25.06
N LYS A 139 -26.93 -14.80 26.21
CA LYS A 139 -27.26 -15.64 27.37
C LYS A 139 -28.71 -15.40 27.82
N ALA A 140 -29.14 -14.13 27.92
CA ALA A 140 -30.52 -13.81 28.28
C ALA A 140 -31.54 -14.38 27.28
N TYR A 141 -31.23 -14.34 25.98
CA TYR A 141 -32.04 -14.97 24.94
C TYR A 141 -32.11 -16.49 25.07
N ASP A 142 -30.97 -17.16 25.27
CA ASP A 142 -30.92 -18.61 25.47
C ASP A 142 -31.62 -19.05 26.77
N ASP A 143 -31.53 -18.26 27.83
CA ASP A 143 -32.23 -18.51 29.10
C ASP A 143 -33.75 -18.40 28.94
N LEU A 144 -34.26 -17.39 28.21
CA LEU A 144 -35.69 -17.27 27.89
C LEU A 144 -36.18 -18.46 27.06
N ARG A 145 -35.39 -18.85 26.05
CA ARG A 145 -35.70 -20.02 25.24
C ARG A 145 -35.76 -21.29 26.08
N GLY A 146 -34.81 -21.48 26.99
CA GLY A 146 -34.80 -22.59 27.93
C GLY A 146 -36.02 -22.61 28.86
N GLN A 147 -36.51 -21.45 29.30
CA GLN A 147 -37.75 -21.35 30.10
C GLN A 147 -38.99 -21.77 29.29
N LEU A 148 -39.10 -21.33 28.04
CA LEU A 148 -40.20 -21.74 27.15
C LEU A 148 -40.18 -23.26 26.91
N GLU A 149 -38.99 -23.82 26.68
CA GLU A 149 -38.81 -25.26 26.51
C GLU A 149 -39.13 -26.03 27.81
N ALA A 150 -38.75 -25.52 28.99
CA ALA A 150 -39.01 -26.16 30.28
C ALA A 150 -40.49 -26.19 30.68
N GLU A 151 -41.27 -25.20 30.25
CA GLU A 151 -42.72 -25.13 30.48
C GLU A 151 -43.53 -25.82 29.35
N ASP A 152 -42.87 -26.60 28.48
CA ASP A 152 -43.46 -27.27 27.31
C ASP A 152 -44.24 -26.31 26.37
N ILE A 153 -43.83 -25.04 26.30
CA ILE A 153 -44.48 -24.02 25.49
C ILE A 153 -43.97 -24.09 24.05
N ALA A 154 -44.88 -24.35 23.11
CA ALA A 154 -44.59 -24.28 21.68
C ALA A 154 -44.37 -22.81 21.24
N TRP A 155 -43.11 -22.41 21.11
CA TRP A 155 -42.69 -21.04 20.79
C TRP A 155 -42.34 -20.81 19.31
N SER A 156 -42.68 -21.77 18.44
CA SER A 156 -42.47 -21.68 16.99
C SER A 156 -43.17 -20.48 16.33
N THR A 157 -44.27 -20.01 16.93
CA THR A 157 -45.02 -18.82 16.50
C THR A 157 -44.24 -17.51 16.68
N LEU A 158 -43.22 -17.49 17.54
CA LEU A 158 -42.33 -16.32 17.72
C LEU A 158 -41.31 -16.18 16.59
N ASN A 159 -41.28 -17.12 15.64
CA ASN A 159 -40.27 -17.21 14.58
C ASN A 159 -38.83 -17.15 15.14
N PRO A 160 -38.38 -18.24 15.80
CA PRO A 160 -37.08 -18.32 16.45
C PRO A 160 -35.92 -17.88 15.56
N MET A 161 -35.08 -16.96 16.07
CA MET A 161 -33.87 -16.56 15.38
C MET A 161 -32.70 -17.43 15.83
N SER A 162 -32.06 -18.14 14.90
CA SER A 162 -30.89 -18.96 15.20
C SER A 162 -29.64 -18.10 15.34
N LEU A 163 -28.98 -18.21 16.49
CA LEU A 163 -27.68 -17.59 16.78
C LEU A 163 -26.51 -18.57 16.64
N GLY A 164 -26.71 -19.71 15.94
CA GLY A 164 -25.69 -20.75 15.78
C GLY A 164 -24.39 -20.28 15.12
N TRP A 165 -24.45 -19.22 14.31
CA TRP A 165 -23.28 -18.58 13.69
C TRP A 165 -22.31 -17.94 14.70
N LEU A 166 -22.71 -17.75 15.96
CA LEU A 166 -21.83 -17.32 17.06
C LEU A 166 -21.09 -18.49 17.72
N GLY A 167 -21.29 -19.72 17.24
CA GLY A 167 -20.71 -20.95 17.79
C GLY A 167 -21.44 -21.44 19.04
N ASN A 168 -21.00 -22.60 19.56
CA ASN A 168 -21.59 -23.24 20.74
C ASN A 168 -21.34 -22.39 22.00
N PRO A 169 -22.39 -21.95 22.73
CA PRO A 169 -22.20 -21.13 23.93
C PRO A 169 -21.55 -21.91 25.09
N VAL A 170 -21.70 -23.24 25.13
CA VAL A 170 -21.10 -24.10 26.18
C VAL A 170 -19.57 -24.10 26.10
N ASP A 171 -19.01 -24.06 24.90
CA ASP A 171 -17.55 -24.05 24.66
C ASP A 171 -16.97 -22.63 24.58
N GLY A 172 -17.74 -21.61 24.98
CA GLY A 172 -17.37 -20.19 24.86
C GLY A 172 -17.57 -19.58 23.46
N GLY A 173 -17.84 -20.40 22.44
CA GLY A 173 -18.19 -19.98 21.09
C GLY A 173 -17.13 -19.09 20.41
N HIS A 174 -17.49 -18.50 19.27
CA HIS A 174 -16.58 -17.64 18.52
C HIS A 174 -16.24 -16.34 19.27
N ILE A 175 -17.17 -15.85 20.10
CA ILE A 175 -16.93 -14.68 20.97
C ILE A 175 -15.81 -14.98 21.98
N GLY A 176 -15.91 -16.10 22.72
CA GLY A 176 -14.92 -16.47 23.72
C GLY A 176 -13.54 -16.71 23.12
N VAL A 177 -13.46 -17.37 21.95
CA VAL A 177 -12.21 -17.56 21.20
C VAL A 177 -11.58 -16.21 20.85
N PHE A 178 -12.36 -15.27 20.33
CA PHE A 178 -11.86 -13.95 19.98
C PHE A 178 -11.36 -13.16 21.20
N LEU A 179 -12.15 -13.14 22.29
CA LEU A 179 -11.77 -12.48 23.54
C LEU A 179 -10.48 -13.06 24.12
N LYS A 180 -10.33 -14.40 24.07
CA LYS A 180 -9.10 -15.08 24.47
C LYS A 180 -7.90 -14.63 23.62
N SER A 181 -8.01 -14.66 22.30
CA SER A 181 -6.93 -14.22 21.41
C SER A 181 -6.56 -12.76 21.60
N ALA A 182 -7.54 -11.87 21.86
CA ALA A 182 -7.28 -10.47 22.14
C ALA A 182 -6.53 -10.25 23.46
N ARG A 183 -6.82 -11.06 24.49
CA ARG A 183 -6.09 -11.06 25.78
C ARG A 183 -4.67 -11.60 25.62
N GLU A 184 -4.51 -12.73 24.93
CA GLU A 184 -3.19 -13.33 24.66
C GLU A 184 -2.29 -12.38 23.86
N ALA A 185 -2.86 -11.60 22.94
CA ALA A 185 -2.15 -10.58 22.17
C ALA A 185 -1.90 -9.27 22.95
N GLY A 186 -2.41 -9.14 24.18
CA GLY A 186 -2.25 -7.95 25.02
C GLY A 186 -3.10 -6.73 24.60
N TYR A 187 -4.13 -6.94 23.78
CA TYR A 187 -5.02 -5.87 23.29
C TYR A 187 -6.26 -5.67 24.16
N TYR A 188 -6.54 -6.60 25.07
CA TYR A 188 -7.73 -6.59 25.90
C TYR A 188 -7.46 -7.21 27.27
N GLY A 189 -8.05 -6.68 28.34
CA GLY A 189 -7.96 -7.28 29.69
C GLY A 189 -6.67 -6.99 30.47
N ASN A 190 -5.85 -6.04 30.01
CA ASN A 190 -4.84 -5.38 30.85
C ASN A 190 -5.45 -4.21 31.62
#